data_AF-A0A182J1K2-F1
#
_entry.id   AF-A0A182J1K2-F1
#
_cell.length_a   1.000
_cell.length_b   1.000
_cell.length_c   1.000
_cell.angle_alpha   90.00
_cell.angle_beta   90.00
_cell.angle_gamma   90.00
#
_symmetry.space_group_name_H-M   'P 1'
#
loop_
_entity.id
_entity.type
_entity.pdbx_description
1 polymer ?
#
loop_
_entity_poly.entity_id
_entity_poly.type
_entity_poly.pdbx_seq_one_letter_code
_entity_poly.pdbx_strand_id
1 'polypeptide(L)'
;LKPRDFVLQRSWLDTGPQGEQMLLSRSVPHKNYPPKKGYVRAMSYITGFVLRTKENSTAGCILKYVAHCDPQGTLPPWLVNKVTHTLGPRMVKDLKKAALGYAGWKQTQPHLRKPWRFPEEIRCPRISIEDVSGYLLVDDATIALDSSPYGMNILRIIN
;
A
#
# COMPACT_ATOMS: atom_id res chain seq x y z
N LEU A 1 22.44 1.61 -10.14
CA LEU A 1 21.72 1.21 -8.90
C LEU A 1 21.09 -0.17 -9.14
N LYS A 2 21.27 -1.17 -8.27
CA LYS A 2 20.51 -2.44 -8.34
C LYS A 2 19.00 -2.16 -8.13
N PRO A 3 18.07 -2.86 -8.78
CA PRO A 3 16.64 -2.69 -8.52
C PRO A 3 16.27 -3.08 -7.08
N ARG A 4 15.17 -2.52 -6.56
CA ARG A 4 14.65 -2.81 -5.21
C ARG A 4 13.37 -3.62 -5.31
N ASP A 5 13.21 -4.62 -4.46
CA ASP A 5 11.97 -5.39 -4.28
C ASP A 5 11.39 -5.16 -2.88
N PHE A 6 10.08 -5.35 -2.75
CA PHE A 6 9.34 -5.19 -1.48
C PHE A 6 8.37 -6.35 -1.26
N VAL A 7 8.26 -6.83 -0.03
CA VAL A 7 7.21 -7.76 0.41
C VAL A 7 6.33 -7.00 1.38
N LEU A 8 5.09 -6.68 0.97
CA LEU A 8 4.21 -5.77 1.72
C LEU A 8 2.97 -6.49 2.25
N GLN A 9 2.72 -6.29 3.55
CA GLN A 9 1.39 -6.43 4.11
C GLN A 9 0.62 -5.15 3.89
N ARG A 10 -0.58 -5.26 3.33
CA ARG A 10 -1.44 -4.14 3.01
C ARG A 10 -2.81 -4.34 3.62
N SER A 11 -3.36 -3.25 4.14
CA SER A 11 -4.70 -3.19 4.68
C SER A 11 -5.39 -1.94 4.14
N TRP A 12 -6.71 -2.02 3.97
CA TRP A 12 -7.51 -0.86 3.65
C TRP A 12 -8.76 -0.83 4.49
N LEU A 13 -9.23 0.39 4.72
CA LEU A 13 -10.42 0.68 5.49
C LEU A 13 -11.22 1.74 4.74
N ASP A 14 -12.52 1.51 4.58
CA ASP A 14 -13.48 2.51 4.09
C ASP A 14 -14.48 2.79 5.21
N THR A 15 -14.40 3.96 5.83
CA THR A 15 -15.30 4.32 6.93
C THR A 15 -16.60 4.97 6.42
N GLY A 16 -16.92 4.84 5.13
CA GLY A 16 -18.19 5.26 4.55
C GLY A 16 -18.15 6.65 3.88
N PRO A 17 -19.30 7.14 3.37
CA PRO A 17 -19.37 8.28 2.45
C PRO A 17 -18.82 9.61 2.97
N GLN A 18 -18.97 9.86 4.28
CA GLN A 18 -18.49 11.08 4.95
C GLN A 18 -17.18 10.86 5.72
N GLY A 19 -16.63 9.65 5.64
CA GLY A 19 -15.47 9.23 6.39
C GLY A 19 -14.17 9.29 5.60
N GLU A 20 -13.15 8.59 6.10
CA GLU A 20 -11.86 8.45 5.45
C GLU A 20 -11.72 7.08 4.78
N GLN A 21 -11.06 7.08 3.64
CA GLN A 21 -10.61 5.87 2.97
C GLN A 21 -9.11 5.76 3.13
N MET A 22 -8.66 4.67 3.73
CA MET A 22 -7.26 4.47 4.09
C MET A 22 -6.70 3.26 3.35
N LEU A 23 -5.49 3.37 2.85
CA LEU A 23 -4.70 2.27 2.30
C LEU A 23 -3.32 2.32 2.95
N LEU A 24 -3.06 1.41 3.88
CA LEU A 24 -1.79 1.35 4.61
C LEU A 24 -1.02 0.10 4.21
N SER A 25 0.30 0.20 4.21
CA SER A 25 1.19 -0.90 3.85
C SER A 25 2.48 -0.82 4.66
N ARG A 26 3.01 -1.99 5.03
CA ARG A 26 4.32 -2.13 5.67
C ARG A 26 5.04 -3.35 5.12
N SER A 27 6.37 -3.35 5.18
CA SER A 27 7.17 -4.52 4.83
C SER A 27 7.07 -5.59 5.90
N VAL A 28 6.91 -6.83 5.46
CA VAL A 28 6.94 -8.02 6.32
C VAL A 28 7.79 -9.10 5.64
N PRO A 29 8.63 -9.84 6.37
CA PRO A 29 9.28 -10.99 5.79
C PRO A 29 8.27 -12.14 5.67
N HIS A 30 8.38 -12.90 4.59
CA HIS A 30 7.51 -14.04 4.32
C HIS A 30 8.35 -15.23 3.88
N LYS A 31 8.12 -16.41 4.46
CA LYS A 31 8.96 -17.61 4.24
C LYS A 31 9.17 -17.96 2.76
N ASN A 32 8.10 -17.87 1.96
CA ASN A 32 8.12 -18.15 0.52
C ASN A 32 8.73 -17.03 -0.36
N TYR A 33 9.08 -15.87 0.20
CA TYR A 33 9.59 -14.71 -0.56
C TYR A 33 10.89 -14.15 0.04
N PRO A 34 11.95 -14.97 0.12
CA PRO A 34 13.26 -14.51 0.59
C PRO A 34 13.89 -13.48 -0.38
N PRO A 35 14.91 -12.72 0.05
CA PRO A 35 15.64 -11.81 -0.83
C PRO A 35 16.18 -12.52 -2.08
N LYS A 36 15.95 -11.94 -3.25
CA LYS A 36 16.34 -12.52 -4.54
C LYS A 36 17.68 -11.95 -5.01
N LYS A 37 18.53 -12.81 -5.59
CA LYS A 37 19.78 -12.37 -6.26
C LYS A 37 19.44 -11.36 -7.36
N GLY A 38 20.20 -10.26 -7.41
CA GLY A 38 20.00 -9.18 -8.39
C GLY A 38 19.12 -8.03 -7.89
N TYR A 39 18.37 -8.23 -6.80
CA TYR A 39 17.56 -7.21 -6.15
C TYR A 39 18.11 -6.87 -4.77
N VAL A 40 17.84 -5.65 -4.31
CA VAL A 40 18.07 -5.23 -2.93
C VAL A 40 16.70 -5.18 -2.24
N ARG A 41 16.51 -5.99 -1.20
CA ARG A 41 15.28 -5.96 -0.40
C ARG A 41 15.20 -4.64 0.36
N ALA A 42 14.32 -3.77 -0.08
CA ALA A 42 14.04 -2.51 0.61
C ALA A 42 12.97 -2.71 1.68
N MET A 43 12.96 -1.82 2.68
CA MET A 43 12.06 -1.89 3.83
C MET A 43 11.18 -0.64 3.88
N SER A 44 9.88 -0.81 3.67
CA SER A 44 8.88 0.21 3.95
C SER A 44 8.33 0.02 5.35
N TYR A 45 8.71 0.86 6.31
CA TYR A 45 8.16 0.84 7.66
C TYR A 45 6.66 1.18 7.65
N ILE A 46 6.30 2.22 6.89
CA ILE A 46 4.92 2.58 6.61
C ILE A 46 4.83 3.27 5.25
N THR A 47 3.84 2.90 4.47
CA THR A 47 3.39 3.64 3.29
C THR A 47 1.88 3.73 3.36
N GLY A 48 1.33 4.93 3.29
CA GLY A 48 -0.08 5.18 3.54
C GLY A 48 -0.68 6.20 2.60
N PHE A 49 -1.92 5.93 2.19
CA PHE A 49 -2.80 6.88 1.54
C PHE A 49 -4.03 7.08 2.41
N VAL A 50 -4.41 8.33 2.63
CA VAL A 50 -5.67 8.69 3.29
C VAL A 50 -6.41 9.64 2.36
N LEU A 51 -7.60 9.22 1.94
CA LEU A 51 -8.51 10.02 1.13
C LEU A 51 -9.65 10.50 2.02
N ARG A 52 -9.94 11.79 1.94
CA ARG A 52 -11.10 12.39 2.60
C ARG A 52 -11.91 13.17 1.58
N THR A 53 -13.23 13.00 1.60
CA THR A 53 -14.14 13.85 0.83
C THR A 53 -14.03 15.29 1.34
N LYS A 54 -14.02 16.27 0.44
CA LYS A 54 -13.96 17.67 0.85
C LYS A 54 -15.31 18.08 1.43
N GLU A 55 -15.32 18.61 2.65
CA GLU A 55 -16.53 19.17 3.27
C GLU A 55 -17.20 20.18 2.32
N ASN A 56 -18.52 20.08 2.16
CA ASN A 56 -19.33 20.96 1.31
C ASN A 56 -19.00 20.93 -0.20
N SER A 57 -18.34 19.88 -0.70
CA SER A 57 -18.10 19.70 -2.14
C SER A 57 -18.76 18.44 -2.66
N THR A 58 -19.50 18.56 -3.77
CA THR A 58 -20.04 17.41 -4.52
C THR A 58 -18.98 16.75 -5.40
N ALA A 59 -17.79 17.35 -5.53
CA ALA A 59 -16.70 16.85 -6.37
C ALA A 59 -15.32 17.00 -5.71
N GLY A 60 -14.47 15.99 -5.87
CA GLY A 60 -13.08 15.99 -5.43
C GLY A 60 -12.84 15.44 -4.02
N CYS A 61 -11.56 15.22 -3.71
CA CYS A 61 -11.11 14.71 -2.42
C CYS A 61 -9.76 15.33 -2.04
N ILE A 62 -9.43 15.25 -0.76
CA ILE A 62 -8.10 15.54 -0.22
C ILE A 62 -7.37 14.20 -0.10
N LEU A 63 -6.22 14.08 -0.78
CA LEU A 63 -5.33 12.93 -0.64
C LEU A 63 -4.13 13.33 0.22
N LYS A 64 -3.94 12.60 1.32
CA LYS A 64 -2.71 12.63 2.12
C LYS A 64 -1.89 11.39 1.84
N TYR A 65 -0.59 11.57 1.66
CA TYR A 65 0.35 10.49 1.42
C TYR A 65 1.47 10.55 2.46
N VAL A 66 1.80 9.38 3.03
CA VAL A 66 2.93 9.22 3.94
C VAL A 66 3.76 8.03 3.49
N ALA A 67 5.08 8.17 3.53
CA ALA A 67 6.00 7.07 3.31
C ALA A 67 7.24 7.22 4.18
N HIS A 68 7.58 6.14 4.87
CA HIS A 68 8.83 5.96 5.56
C HIS A 68 9.44 4.66 5.06
N CYS A 69 10.45 4.80 4.21
CA CYS A 69 11.09 3.70 3.51
C CYS A 69 12.60 3.81 3.61
N ASP A 70 13.24 2.70 3.91
CA ASP A 70 14.66 2.49 3.78
C ASP A 70 14.95 1.70 2.49
N PRO A 71 15.57 2.33 1.47
CA PRO A 71 15.89 1.67 0.20
C PRO A 71 17.00 0.62 0.32
N GLN A 72 17.68 0.54 1.46
CA GLN A 72 18.75 -0.41 1.80
C GLN A 72 19.95 -0.41 0.83
N GLY A 73 21.07 -0.95 1.31
CA GLY A 73 22.34 -1.00 0.57
C GLY A 73 23.13 0.32 0.58
N THR A 74 24.17 0.41 -0.25
CA THR A 74 25.12 1.53 -0.27
C THR A 74 24.65 2.68 -1.16
N LEU A 75 23.67 3.45 -0.69
CA LEU A 75 23.26 4.69 -1.34
C LEU A 75 23.84 5.90 -0.59
N PRO A 76 24.46 6.86 -1.31
CA PRO A 76 24.89 8.10 -0.68
C PRO A 76 23.70 8.86 -0.06
N PRO A 77 23.82 9.42 1.16
CA PRO A 77 22.73 10.13 1.82
C PRO A 77 22.11 11.25 0.98
N TRP A 78 22.94 12.01 0.24
CA TRP A 78 22.47 13.08 -0.64
C TRP A 78 21.53 12.58 -1.75
N LEU A 79 21.77 11.37 -2.26
CA LEU A 79 20.96 10.76 -3.31
C LEU A 79 19.63 10.26 -2.74
N VAL A 80 19.66 9.65 -1.55
CA VAL A 80 18.45 9.21 -0.83
C VAL A 80 17.54 10.42 -0.59
N ASN A 81 18.09 11.51 -0.05
CA ASN A 81 17.32 12.72 0.24
C ASN A 81 16.70 13.33 -1.03
N LYS A 82 17.48 13.45 -2.11
CA LYS A 82 16.98 13.98 -3.40
C LYS A 82 15.85 13.13 -3.98
N VAL A 83 15.99 11.81 -3.91
CA VAL A 83 14.98 10.88 -4.42
C VAL A 83 13.71 10.93 -3.56
N THR A 84 13.84 10.93 -2.23
CA THR A 84 12.68 11.02 -1.32
C THR A 84 11.86 12.28 -1.55
N HIS A 85 12.50 13.45 -1.70
CA HIS A 85 11.80 14.72 -1.95
C HIS A 85 11.11 14.79 -3.31
N THR A 86 11.58 14.04 -4.31
CA THR A 86 11.05 14.11 -5.68
C THR A 86 10.02 13.02 -5.99
N LEU A 87 10.15 11.83 -5.38
CA LEU A 87 9.27 10.70 -5.62
C LEU A 87 7.85 10.95 -5.13
N GLY A 88 7.68 11.48 -3.91
CA GLY A 88 6.35 11.73 -3.33
C GLY A 88 5.48 12.63 -4.22
N PRO A 89 5.92 13.86 -4.55
CA PRO A 89 5.16 14.76 -5.41
C PRO A 89 4.90 14.20 -6.81
N ARG A 90 5.87 13.49 -7.40
CA ARG A 90 5.70 12.85 -8.70
C ARG A 90 4.64 11.75 -8.65
N MET A 91 4.70 10.88 -7.65
CA MET A 91 3.73 9.82 -7.44
C MET A 91 2.32 10.39 -7.25
N VAL A 92 2.15 11.46 -6.46
CA VAL A 92 0.83 12.11 -6.28
C VAL A 92 0.31 12.68 -7.60
N LYS A 93 1.17 13.29 -8.42
CA LYS A 93 0.79 13.81 -9.76
C LYS A 93 0.36 12.68 -10.69
N ASP A 94 1.11 11.59 -10.73
CA ASP A 94 0.82 10.43 -11.58
C ASP A 94 -0.48 9.75 -11.13
N LEU A 95 -0.71 9.64 -9.81
CA LEU A 95 -1.95 9.13 -9.24
C LEU A 95 -3.16 10.00 -9.61
N LYS A 96 -3.03 11.34 -9.55
CA LYS A 96 -4.09 12.25 -10.00
C LYS A 96 -4.43 12.01 -11.47
N LYS A 97 -3.42 11.90 -12.34
CA LYS A 97 -3.62 11.62 -13.77
C LYS A 97 -4.32 10.28 -14.00
N ALA A 98 -3.89 9.24 -13.29
CA ALA A 98 -4.50 7.91 -13.36
C ALA A 98 -5.96 7.92 -12.86
N ALA A 99 -6.26 8.65 -11.79
CA ALA A 99 -7.62 8.78 -11.25
C ALA A 99 -8.58 9.44 -12.25
N LEU A 100 -8.14 10.49 -12.97
CA LEU A 100 -8.94 11.13 -14.01
C LEU A 100 -9.21 10.20 -15.19
N GLY A 101 -8.25 9.35 -15.56
CA GLY A 101 -8.41 8.35 -16.63
C GLY A 101 -9.11 7.06 -16.20
N TYR A 102 -9.31 6.84 -14.90
CA TYR A 102 -9.74 5.56 -14.35
C TYR A 102 -11.11 5.12 -14.88
N ALA A 103 -12.08 6.04 -14.99
CA ALA A 103 -13.43 5.68 -15.45
C ALA A 103 -13.41 5.12 -16.88
N GLY A 104 -12.71 5.80 -17.81
CA GLY A 104 -12.56 5.34 -19.19
C GLY A 104 -11.77 4.04 -19.28
N TRP A 105 -10.64 3.93 -18.56
CA TRP A 105 -9.88 2.68 -18.50
C TRP A 105 -10.72 1.53 -17.95
N LYS A 106 -11.51 1.76 -16.89
CA LYS A 106 -12.27 0.72 -16.21
C LYS A 106 -13.32 0.09 -17.13
N GLN A 107 -13.94 0.88 -18.01
CA GLN A 107 -14.92 0.39 -18.99
C GLN A 107 -14.32 -0.62 -19.98
N THR A 108 -13.00 -0.57 -20.22
CA THR A 108 -12.30 -1.54 -21.09
C THR A 108 -11.99 -2.87 -20.40
N GLN A 109 -12.20 -2.96 -19.08
CA GLN A 109 -11.79 -4.13 -18.30
C GLN A 109 -12.91 -5.17 -18.20
N PRO A 110 -12.60 -6.47 -18.36
CA PRO A 110 -13.58 -7.54 -18.23
C PRO A 110 -14.32 -7.49 -16.88
N HIS A 111 -15.65 -7.65 -16.95
CA HIS A 111 -16.54 -7.80 -15.80
C HIS A 111 -16.57 -6.64 -14.78
N LEU A 112 -15.85 -5.52 -15.03
CA LEU A 112 -15.80 -4.32 -14.18
C LEU A 112 -15.53 -4.58 -12.68
N ARG A 113 -14.97 -5.75 -12.36
CA ARG A 113 -14.81 -6.29 -11.00
C ARG A 113 -14.04 -5.37 -10.07
N LYS A 114 -14.48 -5.27 -8.82
CA LYS A 114 -13.82 -4.47 -7.77
C LYS A 114 -13.67 -5.30 -6.50
N PRO A 115 -12.73 -6.27 -6.46
CA PRO A 115 -12.61 -7.19 -5.32
C PRO A 115 -12.29 -6.50 -3.98
N TRP A 116 -11.74 -5.28 -4.01
CA TRP A 116 -11.52 -4.46 -2.82
C TRP A 116 -12.81 -3.83 -2.25
N ARG A 117 -13.90 -3.79 -3.04
CA ARG A 117 -15.25 -3.40 -2.61
C ARG A 117 -16.12 -4.61 -2.29
N PHE A 118 -15.90 -5.72 -3.00
CA PHE A 118 -16.65 -6.97 -2.91
C PHE A 118 -15.68 -8.12 -2.57
N PRO A 119 -15.38 -8.32 -1.27
CA PRO A 119 -14.43 -9.32 -0.79
C PRO A 119 -14.60 -10.74 -1.35
N GLU A 120 -15.83 -11.16 -1.55
CA GLU A 120 -16.25 -12.44 -2.10
C GLU A 120 -15.67 -12.71 -3.50
N GLU A 121 -15.28 -11.66 -4.21
CA GLU A 121 -14.64 -11.77 -5.52
C GLU A 121 -13.16 -12.16 -5.46
N ILE A 122 -12.54 -12.12 -4.28
CA ILE A 122 -11.10 -12.37 -4.12
C ILE A 122 -10.81 -13.87 -4.27
N ARG A 123 -10.02 -14.22 -5.28
CA ARG A 123 -9.61 -15.60 -5.59
C ARG A 123 -8.16 -15.91 -5.19
N CYS A 124 -7.46 -14.98 -4.54
CA CYS A 124 -6.09 -15.23 -4.14
C CYS A 124 -6.04 -16.21 -2.95
N PRO A 125 -4.99 -17.04 -2.85
CA PRO A 125 -4.79 -17.91 -1.69
C PRO A 125 -4.78 -17.10 -0.39
N ARG A 126 -5.38 -17.66 0.66
CA ARG A 126 -5.20 -17.13 2.01
C ARG A 126 -3.78 -17.43 2.48
N ILE A 127 -3.20 -16.49 3.21
CA ILE A 127 -1.86 -16.60 3.77
C ILE A 127 -2.02 -16.82 5.28
N SER A 128 -1.27 -17.78 5.81
CA SER A 128 -1.23 -18.05 7.24
C SER A 128 -0.32 -17.02 7.92
N ILE A 129 -0.66 -16.62 9.14
CA ILE A 129 0.11 -15.62 9.87
C ILE A 129 1.48 -16.16 10.28
N GLU A 130 1.59 -17.46 10.48
CA GLU A 130 2.82 -18.19 10.79
C GLU A 130 3.84 -18.12 9.65
N ASP A 131 3.39 -17.91 8.41
CA ASP A 131 4.26 -17.75 7.25
C ASP A 131 4.97 -16.39 7.20
N VAL A 132 4.49 -15.44 8.02
CA VAL A 132 5.01 -14.08 8.17
C VAL A 132 5.80 -14.01 9.47
N SER A 133 7.09 -14.29 9.41
CA SER A 133 7.97 -14.09 10.55
C SER A 133 8.06 -12.59 10.87
N GLY A 134 8.08 -12.18 12.14
CA GLY A 134 8.28 -10.77 12.53
C GLY A 134 7.08 -10.01 13.08
N TYR A 135 5.94 -10.68 13.34
CA TYR A 135 4.93 -10.13 14.26
C TYR A 135 5.46 -9.93 15.69
N LEU A 136 6.57 -10.57 16.04
CA LEU A 136 7.21 -10.49 17.36
C LEU A 136 8.16 -9.28 17.54
N LEU A 137 8.25 -8.36 16.57
CA LEU A 137 9.19 -7.22 16.62
C LEU A 137 8.50 -5.84 16.65
N VAL A 138 7.29 -5.75 17.18
CA VAL A 138 6.71 -4.45 17.56
C VAL A 138 6.25 -4.56 19.00
N ASP A 139 7.14 -4.17 19.92
CA ASP A 139 6.78 -3.82 21.28
C ASP A 139 5.58 -2.84 21.27
N ASP A 140 4.57 -3.16 22.08
CA ASP A 140 3.54 -2.27 22.62
C ASP A 140 2.72 -1.37 21.65
N ALA A 141 2.37 -1.88 20.47
CA ALA A 141 1.21 -1.37 19.74
C ALA A 141 0.41 -2.52 19.15
N THR A 142 -0.48 -3.07 19.97
CA THR A 142 -1.57 -3.97 19.58
C THR A 142 -2.37 -3.32 18.45
N ILE A 143 -2.00 -3.61 17.20
CA ILE A 143 -2.93 -3.46 16.09
C ILE A 143 -3.90 -4.63 16.29
N ALA A 144 -4.96 -4.36 17.05
CA ALA A 144 -6.12 -5.20 17.11
C ALA A 144 -6.49 -5.54 15.67
N LEU A 145 -6.38 -6.82 15.32
CA LEU A 145 -7.02 -7.37 14.15
C LEU A 145 -8.51 -7.32 14.46
N ASP A 146 -9.10 -6.13 14.31
CA ASP A 146 -10.52 -5.96 14.45
C ASP A 146 -11.17 -6.82 13.38
N SER A 147 -11.97 -7.76 13.85
CA SER A 147 -13.01 -8.50 13.15
C SER A 147 -14.08 -7.55 12.60
N SER A 148 -13.66 -6.47 11.95
CA SER A 148 -14.54 -5.52 11.30
C SER A 148 -15.00 -6.11 9.98
N PRO A 149 -16.31 -6.18 9.70
CA PRO A 149 -16.83 -6.58 8.40
C PRO A 149 -16.43 -5.61 7.26
N TYR A 150 -15.70 -4.53 7.57
CA TYR A 150 -15.29 -3.48 6.64
C TYR A 150 -13.77 -3.42 6.37
N GLY A 151 -12.95 -4.21 7.08
CA GLY A 151 -11.48 -4.17 6.98
C GLY A 151 -10.91 -5.50 6.55
N MET A 152 -10.21 -5.53 5.41
CA MET A 152 -9.56 -6.75 4.92
C MET A 152 -8.06 -6.54 4.75
N ASN A 153 -7.30 -7.48 5.30
CA ASN A 153 -5.86 -7.54 5.11
C ASN A 153 -5.56 -8.38 3.86
N ILE A 154 -4.97 -7.75 2.82
CA ILE A 154 -4.37 -8.49 1.70
C ILE A 154 -2.87 -8.26 1.76
N LEU A 155 -2.10 -9.33 1.93
CA LEU A 155 -0.68 -9.31 1.59
C LEU A 155 -0.57 -9.20 0.06
N ARG A 156 0.03 -8.13 -0.45
CA ARG A 156 0.32 -8.02 -1.88
C ARG A 156 1.81 -7.84 -2.08
N ILE A 157 2.42 -8.83 -2.69
CA ILE A 157 3.83 -8.84 -3.03
C ILE A 157 3.99 -8.07 -4.33
N ILE A 158 4.78 -7.01 -4.31
CA ILE A 158 5.10 -6.22 -5.49
C ILE A 158 6.53 -6.59 -5.88
N ASN A 159 6.66 -7.38 -6.96
CA ASN A 159 7.95 -7.66 -7.59
C ASN A 159 8.39 -6.47 -8.46
#